data_AF-A0AAE8W291-F1
#
_entry.id   AF-A0AAE8W291-F1
#
_cell.length_a   1.000
_cell.length_b   1.000
_cell.length_c   1.000
_cell.angle_alpha   90.00
_cell.angle_beta   90.00
_cell.angle_gamma   90.00
#
_symmetry.space_group_name_H-M   'P 1'
#
loop_
_entity.id
_entity.type
_entity.pdbx_description
1 polymer ?
#
loop_
_entity_poly.entity_id
_entity_poly.type
_entity_poly.pdbx_seq_one_letter_code
_entity_poly.pdbx_strand_id
1 'polypeptide(L)'
;MGVPAELEDEVARINALLRPLAKRRVDLTDPDWQARMRQRRPLDEANVREEAETALGDLLDLYEREEEPTRAAIRTLLNHYDSFTWATGLPTGRTPEAFRRELLYLSARDQGHDTRDELVTLHHLREEAHEAGVDLRPILLEVAELSSTKDKYGMGSIRDILRAAAG
;
A
#
# COMPACT_ATOMS: atom_id res chain seq x y z
N MET A 1 -1.72 1.82 21.86
CA MET A 1 -2.71 0.77 21.58
C MET A 1 -2.26 0.01 20.34
N GLY A 2 -2.82 -1.16 20.04
CA GLY A 2 -2.46 -1.95 18.86
C GLY A 2 -3.56 -1.86 17.79
N VAL A 3 -3.44 -2.67 16.74
CA VAL A 3 -4.56 -2.86 15.79
C VAL A 3 -5.71 -3.59 16.52
N PRO A 4 -6.97 -3.19 16.34
CA PRO A 4 -8.11 -3.93 16.89
C PRO A 4 -8.11 -5.39 16.41
N ALA A 5 -8.35 -6.34 17.32
CA ALA A 5 -8.28 -7.77 17.00
C ALA A 5 -9.24 -8.18 15.88
N GLU A 6 -10.45 -7.62 15.86
CA GLU A 6 -11.45 -7.89 14.80
C GLU A 6 -10.95 -7.48 13.41
N LEU A 7 -10.24 -6.35 13.32
CA LEU A 7 -9.66 -5.87 12.06
C LEU A 7 -8.46 -6.72 11.64
N GLU A 8 -7.64 -7.17 12.58
CA GLU A 8 -6.55 -8.11 12.29
C GLU A 8 -7.08 -9.46 11.79
N ASP A 9 -8.12 -10.01 12.44
CA ASP A 9 -8.77 -11.26 12.05
C ASP A 9 -9.42 -11.15 10.65
N GLU A 10 -10.01 -10.00 10.33
CA GLU A 10 -10.54 -9.68 9.01
C GLU A 10 -9.44 -9.75 7.94
N VAL A 11 -8.34 -9.01 8.15
CA VAL A 11 -7.20 -9.00 7.21
C VAL A 11 -6.59 -10.39 7.07
N ALA A 12 -6.44 -11.13 8.17
CA ALA A 12 -5.92 -12.49 8.18
C ALA A 12 -6.78 -13.44 7.33
N ARG A 13 -8.10 -13.34 7.46
CA ARG A 13 -9.07 -14.13 6.69
C ARG A 13 -8.99 -13.81 5.20
N ILE A 14 -9.00 -12.53 4.84
CA ILE A 14 -8.92 -12.09 3.44
C ILE A 14 -7.58 -12.53 2.84
N ASN A 15 -6.47 -12.36 3.55
CA ASN A 15 -5.15 -12.83 3.13
C ASN A 15 -5.16 -14.34 2.84
N ALA A 16 -5.79 -15.15 3.69
CA ALA A 16 -5.89 -16.59 3.49
C ALA A 16 -6.66 -16.96 2.22
N LEU A 17 -7.73 -16.23 1.88
CA LEU A 17 -8.51 -16.41 0.66
C LEU A 17 -7.74 -16.00 -0.61
N LEU A 18 -6.90 -14.96 -0.51
CA LEU A 18 -6.09 -14.47 -1.63
C LEU A 18 -4.83 -15.30 -1.88
N ARG A 19 -4.30 -15.96 -0.84
CA ARG A 19 -3.02 -16.69 -0.89
C ARG A 19 -2.91 -17.72 -2.03
N PRO A 20 -3.94 -18.54 -2.37
CA PRO A 20 -3.87 -19.44 -3.52
C PRO A 20 -3.78 -18.70 -4.86
N LEU A 21 -4.37 -17.50 -4.97
CA LEU A 21 -4.35 -16.69 -6.18
C LEU A 21 -2.98 -16.01 -6.35
N ALA A 22 -2.40 -15.53 -5.25
CA ALA A 22 -1.06 -14.92 -5.22
C ALA A 22 0.03 -15.93 -5.59
N LYS A 23 -0.09 -17.18 -5.11
CA LYS A 23 0.86 -18.26 -5.38
C LYS A 23 0.66 -18.98 -6.72
N ARG A 24 -0.36 -18.59 -7.48
CA ARG A 24 -0.67 -19.21 -8.77
C ARG A 24 0.42 -18.87 -9.78
N ARG A 25 1.11 -19.89 -10.29
CA ARG A 25 2.14 -19.71 -11.32
C ARG A 25 1.52 -19.22 -12.62
N VAL A 26 2.21 -18.31 -13.28
CA VAL A 26 1.89 -17.86 -14.64
C VAL A 26 2.53 -18.84 -15.61
N ASP A 27 1.75 -19.36 -16.56
CA ASP A 27 2.27 -20.13 -17.68
C ASP A 27 2.88 -19.16 -18.70
N LEU A 28 4.21 -19.10 -18.75
CA LEU A 28 4.94 -18.23 -19.67
C LEU A 28 4.97 -18.76 -21.11
N THR A 29 4.47 -19.98 -21.35
CA THR A 29 4.37 -20.58 -22.68
C THR A 29 3.07 -20.22 -23.39
N ASP A 30 2.06 -19.74 -22.66
CA ASP A 30 0.82 -19.21 -23.24
C ASP A 30 1.12 -17.88 -23.95
N PRO A 31 0.94 -17.74 -25.28
CA PRO A 31 1.22 -16.50 -25.99
C PRO A 31 0.42 -15.29 -25.46
N ASP A 32 -0.70 -15.52 -24.78
CA ASP A 32 -1.56 -14.49 -24.21
C ASP A 32 -1.31 -14.24 -22.71
N TRP A 33 -0.24 -14.80 -22.13
CA TRP A 33 0.01 -14.76 -20.68
C TRP A 33 0.01 -13.33 -20.10
N GLN A 34 0.55 -12.36 -20.85
CA GLN A 34 0.59 -10.95 -20.43
C GLN A 34 -0.80 -10.32 -20.38
N ALA A 35 -1.62 -10.57 -21.41
CA ALA A 35 -2.97 -10.04 -21.48
C ALA A 35 -3.83 -10.61 -20.36
N ARG A 36 -3.73 -11.94 -20.14
CA ARG A 36 -4.40 -12.61 -19.01
C ARG A 36 -3.99 -12.01 -17.68
N MET A 37 -2.69 -11.80 -17.44
CA MET A 37 -2.19 -11.19 -16.21
C MET A 37 -2.77 -9.79 -15.96
N ARG A 38 -2.82 -8.92 -16.98
CA ARG A 38 -3.40 -7.56 -16.85
C ARG A 38 -4.90 -7.57 -16.54
N GLN A 39 -5.61 -8.60 -16.99
CA GLN A 39 -7.05 -8.75 -16.78
C GLN A 39 -7.40 -9.39 -15.43
N ARG A 40 -6.43 -9.96 -14.70
CA ARG A 40 -6.69 -10.56 -13.39
C ARG A 40 -7.28 -9.53 -12.44
N ARG A 41 -8.22 -9.98 -11.63
CA ARG A 41 -8.86 -9.20 -10.57
C ARG A 41 -8.93 -10.06 -9.32
N PRO A 42 -7.83 -10.19 -8.57
CA PRO A 42 -7.74 -11.18 -7.48
C PRO A 42 -8.82 -11.00 -6.40
N LEU A 43 -9.15 -9.75 -6.07
CA LEU A 43 -10.22 -9.45 -5.11
C LEU A 43 -11.61 -9.90 -5.60
N ASP A 44 -11.89 -9.75 -6.90
CA ASP A 44 -13.14 -10.22 -7.52
C ASP A 44 -13.16 -11.75 -7.64
N GLU A 45 -12.04 -12.36 -8.04
CA GLU A 45 -11.88 -13.82 -8.12
C GLU A 45 -12.11 -14.50 -6.76
N ALA A 46 -11.72 -13.85 -5.67
CA ALA A 46 -11.94 -14.34 -4.31
C ALA A 46 -13.27 -13.86 -3.70
N ASN A 47 -14.02 -12.99 -4.37
CA ASN A 47 -15.25 -12.36 -3.86
C ASN A 47 -15.05 -11.70 -2.49
N VAL A 48 -14.00 -10.88 -2.36
CA VAL A 48 -13.63 -10.18 -1.11
C VAL A 48 -13.31 -8.69 -1.34
N ARG A 49 -13.72 -8.12 -2.48
CA ARG A 49 -13.35 -6.75 -2.85
C ARG A 49 -13.79 -5.73 -1.81
N GLU A 50 -15.06 -5.75 -1.46
CA GLU A 50 -15.66 -4.76 -0.56
C GLU A 50 -15.04 -4.86 0.83
N GLU A 51 -14.88 -6.07 1.33
CA GLU A 51 -14.28 -6.36 2.63
C GLU A 51 -12.80 -5.95 2.67
N ALA A 52 -12.04 -6.21 1.59
CA ALA A 52 -10.63 -5.85 1.51
C ALA A 52 -10.41 -4.34 1.40
N GLU A 53 -11.21 -3.66 0.58
CA GLU A 53 -11.15 -2.20 0.43
C GLU A 53 -11.57 -1.50 1.74
N THR A 54 -12.59 -2.02 2.43
CA THR A 54 -13.03 -1.52 3.74
C THR A 54 -11.94 -1.72 4.79
N ALA A 55 -11.39 -2.95 4.92
CA ALA A 55 -10.34 -3.24 5.89
C ALA A 55 -9.08 -2.41 5.65
N LEU A 56 -8.67 -2.20 4.39
CA LEU A 56 -7.56 -1.30 4.07
C LEU A 56 -7.89 0.14 4.45
N GLY A 57 -9.12 0.61 4.19
CA GLY A 57 -9.60 1.91 4.63
C GLY A 57 -9.46 2.10 6.14
N ASP A 58 -9.99 1.16 6.93
CA ASP A 58 -9.96 1.22 8.38
C ASP A 58 -8.52 1.22 8.94
N LEU A 59 -7.63 0.41 8.34
CA LEU A 59 -6.20 0.40 8.70
C LEU A 59 -5.54 1.76 8.45
N LEU A 60 -5.83 2.41 7.33
CA LEU A 60 -5.24 3.72 7.01
C LEU A 60 -5.82 4.84 7.88
N ASP A 61 -7.11 4.77 8.25
CA ASP A 61 -7.72 5.71 9.21
C ASP A 61 -7.06 5.59 10.59
N LEU A 62 -6.80 4.36 11.05
CA LEU A 62 -6.05 4.11 12.27
C LEU A 62 -4.61 4.61 12.15
N TYR A 63 -3.93 4.34 11.04
CA TYR A 63 -2.54 4.77 10.82
C TYR A 63 -2.38 6.28 10.89
N GLU A 64 -3.35 7.02 10.35
CA GLU A 64 -3.36 8.46 10.38
C GLU A 64 -3.58 9.01 11.80
N ARG A 65 -4.60 8.49 12.50
CA ARG A 65 -5.09 9.07 13.76
C ARG A 65 -4.28 8.65 14.99
N GLU A 66 -3.71 7.46 14.96
CA GLU A 66 -3.08 6.84 16.13
C GLU A 66 -1.57 7.07 16.19
N GLU A 67 -1.00 6.95 17.37
CA GLU A 67 0.42 7.19 17.63
C GLU A 67 1.35 6.08 17.09
N GLU A 68 2.66 6.34 17.14
CA GLU A 68 3.70 5.47 16.59
C GLU A 68 3.59 3.98 16.97
N PRO A 69 3.22 3.57 18.21
CA PRO A 69 3.03 2.15 18.53
C PRO A 69 1.97 1.47 17.65
N THR A 70 0.86 2.15 17.37
CA THR A 70 -0.20 1.63 16.50
C THR A 70 0.26 1.62 15.05
N ARG A 71 0.91 2.70 14.60
CA ARG A 71 1.49 2.77 13.24
C ARG A 71 2.49 1.65 12.97
N ALA A 72 3.36 1.35 13.94
CA ALA A 72 4.32 0.25 13.87
C ALA A 72 3.62 -1.13 13.81
N ALA A 73 2.52 -1.30 14.55
CA ALA A 73 1.72 -2.53 14.50
C ALA A 73 1.07 -2.71 13.11
N ILE A 74 0.51 -1.65 12.52
CA ILE A 74 -0.07 -1.67 11.17
C ILE A 74 0.98 -2.02 10.12
N ARG A 75 2.18 -1.40 10.17
CA ARG A 75 3.29 -1.74 9.26
C ARG A 75 3.69 -3.22 9.37
N THR A 76 3.72 -3.74 10.60
CA THR A 76 4.04 -5.16 10.86
C THR A 76 2.96 -6.08 10.28
N LEU A 77 1.69 -5.72 10.46
CA LEU A 77 0.53 -6.47 9.97
C LEU A 77 0.51 -6.52 8.43
N LEU A 78 0.66 -5.37 7.76
CA LEU A 78 0.70 -5.30 6.30
C LEU A 78 1.88 -6.07 5.69
N ASN A 79 3.03 -6.04 6.37
CA ASN A 79 4.20 -6.84 5.98
C ASN A 79 3.99 -8.34 6.20
N HIS A 80 3.25 -8.74 7.23
CA HIS A 80 2.97 -10.14 7.52
C HIS A 80 1.95 -10.75 6.54
N TYR A 81 0.90 -10.00 6.20
CA TYR A 81 -0.16 -10.44 5.30
C TYR A 81 0.12 -9.99 3.85
N ASP A 82 1.15 -10.60 3.27
CA ASP A 82 1.68 -10.29 1.94
C ASP A 82 0.66 -10.40 0.80
N SER A 83 -0.21 -11.39 0.84
CA SER A 83 -1.19 -11.67 -0.22
C SER A 83 -2.33 -10.66 -0.19
N PHE A 84 -2.67 -10.14 1.00
CA PHE A 84 -3.57 -8.99 1.16
C PHE A 84 -2.94 -7.74 0.56
N THR A 85 -1.71 -7.40 0.95
CA THR A 85 -0.99 -6.22 0.44
C THR A 85 -0.71 -6.29 -1.07
N TRP A 86 -0.49 -7.49 -1.61
CA TRP A 86 -0.30 -7.73 -3.04
C TRP A 86 -1.56 -7.45 -3.86
N ALA A 87 -2.74 -7.79 -3.32
CA ALA A 87 -4.00 -7.69 -4.06
C ALA A 87 -4.74 -6.37 -3.85
N THR A 88 -4.53 -5.73 -2.70
CA THR A 88 -5.23 -4.49 -2.35
C THR A 88 -4.54 -3.27 -2.93
N GLY A 89 -5.36 -2.27 -3.24
CA GLY A 89 -4.96 -0.96 -3.70
C GLY A 89 -6.10 0.01 -3.41
N LEU A 90 -5.84 1.31 -3.48
CA LEU A 90 -6.87 2.31 -3.28
C LEU A 90 -7.56 2.65 -4.61
N PRO A 91 -8.81 3.12 -4.56
CA PRO A 91 -9.47 3.66 -5.74
C PRO A 91 -8.64 4.80 -6.33
N THR A 92 -8.38 4.73 -7.64
CA THR A 92 -7.62 5.78 -8.35
C THR A 92 -8.38 7.11 -8.30
N GLY A 93 -7.72 8.18 -7.85
CA GLY A 93 -8.26 9.52 -7.83
C GLY A 93 -7.18 10.57 -8.12
N ARG A 94 -7.56 11.67 -8.78
CA ARG A 94 -6.65 12.76 -9.16
C ARG A 94 -6.86 14.02 -8.31
N THR A 95 -7.20 13.85 -7.03
CA THR A 95 -7.39 14.95 -6.08
C THR A 95 -6.31 14.91 -4.99
N PRO A 96 -6.04 16.03 -4.30
CA PRO A 96 -5.09 16.06 -3.17
C PRO A 96 -5.35 14.97 -2.13
N GLU A 97 -6.61 14.73 -1.79
CA GLU A 97 -7.02 13.74 -0.78
C GLU A 97 -6.73 12.31 -1.24
N ALA A 98 -6.95 12.02 -2.53
CA ALA A 98 -6.63 10.72 -3.11
C ALA A 98 -5.11 10.46 -3.08
N PHE A 99 -4.32 11.45 -3.51
CA PHE A 99 -2.85 11.34 -3.46
C PHE A 99 -2.34 11.20 -2.03
N ARG A 100 -2.92 11.92 -1.07
CA ARG A 100 -2.58 11.77 0.35
C ARG A 100 -2.86 10.36 0.84
N ARG A 101 -4.00 9.78 0.46
CA ARG A 101 -4.36 8.41 0.85
C ARG A 101 -3.39 7.37 0.28
N GLU A 102 -2.99 7.53 -0.98
CA GLU A 102 -1.97 6.68 -1.62
C GLU A 102 -0.61 6.80 -0.92
N LEU A 103 -0.19 8.02 -0.58
CA LEU A 103 1.05 8.24 0.16
C LEU A 103 1.00 7.65 1.58
N LEU A 104 -0.14 7.73 2.27
CA LEU A 104 -0.34 7.06 3.55
C LEU A 104 -0.20 5.54 3.41
N TYR A 105 -0.75 4.95 2.35
CA TYR A 105 -0.62 3.52 2.12
C TYR A 105 0.82 3.11 1.81
N LEU A 106 1.52 3.86 0.96
CA LEU A 106 2.94 3.69 0.68
C LEU A 106 3.78 3.78 1.98
N SER A 107 3.47 4.76 2.84
CA SER A 107 4.10 4.92 4.16
C SER A 107 3.83 3.73 5.08
N ALA A 108 2.60 3.22 5.12
CA ALA A 108 2.18 2.09 5.94
C ALA A 108 2.77 0.75 5.47
N ARG A 109 3.10 0.61 4.17
CA ARG A 109 3.87 -0.52 3.65
C ARG A 109 5.34 -0.50 4.06
N ASP A 110 5.86 0.68 4.42
CA ASP A 110 7.17 0.89 5.04
C ASP A 110 8.30 0.19 4.28
N GLN A 111 8.56 0.66 3.05
CA GLN A 111 9.52 0.11 2.09
C GLN A 111 9.12 -1.23 1.46
N GLY A 112 7.99 -1.82 1.85
CA GLY A 112 7.43 -3.03 1.27
C GLY A 112 8.39 -4.23 1.29
N HIS A 113 8.17 -5.16 0.36
CA HIS A 113 9.06 -6.30 0.14
C HIS A 113 10.28 -5.93 -0.73
N ASP A 114 10.12 -4.92 -1.59
CA ASP A 114 11.18 -4.36 -2.44
C ASP A 114 11.02 -2.84 -2.47
N THR A 115 11.99 -2.11 -1.91
CA THR A 115 11.96 -0.65 -1.87
C THR A 115 11.96 -0.03 -3.26
N ARG A 116 12.47 -0.73 -4.27
CA ARG A 116 12.47 -0.24 -5.66
C ARG A 116 11.05 -0.12 -6.20
N ASP A 117 10.16 -1.05 -5.85
CA ASP A 117 8.76 -0.98 -6.25
C ASP A 117 8.08 0.24 -5.61
N GLU A 118 8.38 0.53 -4.34
CA GLU A 118 7.87 1.74 -3.67
C GLU A 118 8.36 3.02 -4.32
N LEU A 119 9.63 3.07 -4.74
CA LEU A 119 10.20 4.23 -5.44
C LEU A 119 9.54 4.44 -6.80
N VAL A 120 9.23 3.36 -7.52
CA VAL A 120 8.48 3.41 -8.79
C VAL A 120 7.05 3.92 -8.55
N THR A 121 6.36 3.40 -7.52
CA THR A 121 5.03 3.89 -7.13
C THR A 121 5.07 5.38 -6.78
N LEU A 122 6.04 5.83 -5.99
CA LEU A 122 6.19 7.23 -5.62
C LEU A 122 6.47 8.12 -6.83
N HIS A 123 7.31 7.66 -7.77
CA HIS A 123 7.56 8.39 -9.01
C HIS A 123 6.26 8.56 -9.81
N HIS A 124 5.50 7.50 -9.98
CA HIS A 124 4.23 7.54 -10.70
C HIS A 124 3.22 8.49 -10.05
N LEU A 125 3.07 8.44 -8.72
CA LEU A 125 2.20 9.36 -7.98
C LEU A 125 2.60 10.83 -8.18
N ARG A 126 3.91 11.14 -8.27
CA ARG A 126 4.38 12.50 -8.54
C ARG A 126 4.05 12.95 -9.96
N GLU A 127 4.22 12.08 -10.94
CA GLU A 127 3.86 12.37 -12.33
C GLU A 127 2.35 12.62 -12.46
N GLU A 128 1.53 11.76 -11.87
CA GLU A 128 0.07 11.92 -11.89
C GLU A 128 -0.40 13.18 -11.15
N ALA A 129 0.21 13.52 -10.01
CA ALA A 129 -0.10 14.75 -9.29
C ALA A 129 0.28 16.00 -10.10
N HIS A 130 1.45 15.98 -10.75
CA HIS A 130 1.87 17.05 -11.65
C HIS A 130 0.91 17.22 -12.83
N GLU A 131 0.51 16.12 -13.48
CA GLU A 131 -0.50 16.14 -14.57
C GLU A 131 -1.85 16.67 -14.10
N ALA A 132 -2.24 16.38 -12.85
CA ALA A 132 -3.47 16.87 -12.24
C ALA A 132 -3.37 18.32 -11.73
N GLY A 133 -2.19 18.94 -11.78
CA GLY A 133 -1.95 20.28 -11.23
C GLY A 133 -2.00 20.35 -9.70
N VAL A 134 -1.78 19.22 -9.02
CA VAL A 134 -1.77 19.13 -7.56
C VAL A 134 -0.34 19.34 -7.03
N ASP A 135 -0.17 20.29 -6.12
CA ASP A 135 1.10 20.45 -5.38
C ASP A 135 1.23 19.35 -4.33
N LEU A 136 2.04 18.34 -4.64
CA LEU A 136 2.24 17.17 -3.77
C LEU A 136 3.22 17.45 -2.63
N ARG A 137 4.01 18.52 -2.70
CA ARG A 137 5.06 18.84 -1.71
C ARG A 137 4.54 18.91 -0.26
N PRO A 138 3.48 19.68 0.07
CA PRO A 138 2.97 19.72 1.44
C PRO A 138 2.50 18.34 1.94
N ILE A 139 1.90 17.54 1.06
CA ILE A 139 1.37 16.21 1.38
C ILE A 139 2.52 15.23 1.67
N LEU A 140 3.60 15.27 0.87
CA LEU A 140 4.79 14.45 1.10
C LEU A 140 5.42 14.73 2.47
N LEU A 141 5.57 16.00 2.83
CA LEU A 141 6.13 16.41 4.12
C LEU A 141 5.24 15.97 5.28
N GLU A 142 3.93 16.14 5.16
CA GLU A 142 2.95 15.69 6.16
C GLU A 142 3.06 14.17 6.39
N VAL A 143 3.00 13.38 5.33
CA VAL A 143 3.05 11.91 5.43
C VAL A 143 4.44 11.45 5.92
N ALA A 144 5.51 12.17 5.59
CA ALA A 144 6.84 11.87 6.11
C ALA A 144 6.92 11.98 7.64
N GLU A 145 6.18 12.90 8.27
CA GLU A 145 6.15 12.98 9.74
C GLU A 145 5.50 11.74 10.38
N LEU A 146 4.51 11.16 9.71
CA LEU A 146 3.85 9.91 10.14
C LEU A 146 4.67 8.65 9.84
N SER A 147 5.71 8.80 9.02
CA SER A 147 6.47 7.69 8.44
C SER A 147 7.57 7.16 9.35
N SER A 148 7.85 5.87 9.18
CA SER A 148 8.94 5.16 9.86
C SER A 148 10.31 5.78 9.54
N THR A 149 11.19 5.81 10.54
CA THR A 149 12.60 6.21 10.40
C THR A 149 13.54 5.03 10.23
N LYS A 150 13.01 3.80 10.12
CA LYS A 150 13.83 2.60 9.93
C LYS A 150 14.24 2.46 8.48
N ASP A 151 15.53 2.18 8.27
CA ASP A 151 16.07 1.79 6.97
C ASP A 151 16.27 0.27 6.94
N LYS A 152 15.33 -0.47 6.34
CA LYS A 152 15.36 -1.93 6.33
C LYS A 152 16.35 -2.49 5.31
N TYR A 153 16.58 -1.76 4.22
CA TYR A 153 17.27 -2.27 3.03
C TYR A 153 18.47 -1.42 2.59
N GLY A 154 18.86 -0.40 3.36
CA GLY A 154 20.02 0.44 3.07
C GLY A 154 19.76 1.52 2.00
N MET A 155 18.49 1.88 1.78
CA MET A 155 18.06 2.87 0.78
C MET A 155 17.54 4.17 1.42
N GLY A 156 17.69 4.32 2.74
CA GLY A 156 17.09 5.39 3.52
C GLY A 156 15.66 5.05 3.95
N SER A 157 15.23 5.57 5.11
CA SER A 157 13.91 5.28 5.66
C SER A 157 12.77 5.80 4.78
N ILE A 158 11.55 5.28 4.93
CA ILE A 158 10.40 5.76 4.15
C ILE A 158 10.12 7.26 4.42
N ARG A 159 10.41 7.74 5.64
CA ARG A 159 10.41 9.18 5.96
C ARG A 159 11.41 9.96 5.11
N ASP A 160 12.66 9.49 5.01
CA ASP A 160 13.72 10.19 4.27
C ASP A 160 13.42 10.20 2.77
N ILE A 161 12.91 9.09 2.24
CA ILE A 161 12.48 8.96 0.84
C ILE A 161 11.39 10.00 0.52
N LEU A 162 10.36 10.11 1.36
CA LEU A 162 9.27 11.07 1.16
C LEU A 162 9.76 12.52 1.28
N ARG A 163 10.63 12.82 2.24
CA ARG A 163 11.24 14.16 2.38
C ARG A 163 12.10 14.52 1.17
N ALA A 164 12.91 13.59 0.68
CA ALA A 164 13.73 13.82 -0.52
C ALA A 164 12.87 14.04 -1.77
N ALA A 165 11.71 13.36 -1.87
CA ALA A 165 10.76 13.57 -2.96
C ALA A 165 10.07 14.95 -2.91
N ALA A 166 10.00 15.59 -1.74
CA ALA A 166 9.37 16.89 -1.55
C ALA A 166 10.23 18.08 -2.02
N GLY A 167 11.51 17.87 -2.36
CA GLY A 167 12.44 18.90 -2.81
C GLY A 167 13.28 19.49 -1.69
#